data_AF-J9FM19-F1
#
_entry.id   AF-J9FM19-F1
#
_cell.length_a   1.000
_cell.length_b   1.000
_cell.length_c   1.000
_cell.angle_alpha   90.00
_cell.angle_beta   90.00
_cell.angle_gamma   90.00
#
_symmetry.space_group_name_H-M   'P 1'
#
loop_
_entity.id
_entity.type
_entity.pdbx_description
1 polymer ?
#
loop_
_entity_poly.entity_id
_entity_poly.type
_entity_poly.pdbx_seq_one_letter_code
_entity_poly.pdbx_strand_id
1 'polypeptide(L)'
;MWQNRAIINLFITFYALLFIALAAVTDAYIFGSGNYIRFRRPEDIWKPPFHTVLCDNYPIRIQIEADPEKVCRSFINQMKQISYD
;
A
#
# COMPACT_ATOMS: atom_id res chain seq x y z
N MET A 1 -29.00 -45.48 -5.14
CA MET A 1 -28.20 -44.88 -4.05
C MET A 1 -26.97 -44.10 -4.54
N TRP A 2 -26.21 -44.57 -5.54
CA TRP A 2 -24.99 -43.90 -6.01
C TRP A 2 -25.19 -42.51 -6.64
N GLN A 3 -26.26 -42.34 -7.43
CA GLN A 3 -26.55 -41.08 -8.13
C GLN A 3 -26.81 -39.91 -7.15
N ASN A 4 -27.53 -40.18 -6.05
CA ASN A 4 -27.76 -39.16 -5.02
C ASN A 4 -26.48 -38.78 -4.28
N ARG A 5 -25.55 -39.72 -4.05
CA ARG A 5 -24.24 -39.41 -3.45
C ARG A 5 -23.37 -38.55 -4.36
N ALA A 6 -23.37 -38.82 -5.68
CA ALA A 6 -22.62 -38.02 -6.64
C ALA A 6 -23.15 -36.57 -6.71
N ILE A 7 -24.47 -36.39 -6.73
CA ILE A 7 -25.12 -35.08 -6.72
C ILE A 7 -24.83 -34.32 -5.41
N ILE A 8 -24.94 -34.99 -4.26
CA ILE A 8 -24.61 -34.39 -2.95
C ILE A 8 -23.14 -33.96 -2.90
N ASN A 9 -22.21 -34.80 -3.38
CA ASN A 9 -20.79 -34.45 -3.44
C ASN A 9 -20.55 -33.24 -4.35
N LEU A 10 -21.24 -33.16 -5.49
CA LEU A 10 -21.12 -32.01 -6.40
C LEU A 10 -21.56 -30.70 -5.72
N PHE A 11 -22.70 -30.70 -5.03
CA PHE A 11 -23.17 -29.53 -4.27
C PHE A 11 -22.20 -29.15 -3.15
N ILE A 12 -21.69 -30.11 -2.37
CA ILE A 12 -20.71 -29.85 -1.32
C ILE A 12 -19.42 -29.24 -1.89
N THR A 13 -18.91 -29.78 -3.01
CA THR A 13 -17.70 -29.23 -3.64
C THR A 13 -17.93 -27.81 -4.17
N PHE A 14 -19.11 -27.52 -4.72
CA PHE A 14 -19.47 -26.18 -5.17
C PHE A 14 -19.49 -25.17 -4.02
N TYR A 15 -20.15 -25.51 -2.90
CA TYR A 15 -20.18 -24.64 -1.73
C TYR A 15 -18.79 -24.46 -1.10
N ALA A 16 -17.97 -25.51 -1.07
CA ALA A 16 -16.60 -25.42 -0.58
C ALA A 16 -15.74 -24.46 -1.44
N LEU A 17 -15.83 -24.55 -2.76
CA LEU A 17 -15.13 -23.64 -3.68
C LEU A 17 -15.61 -22.19 -3.51
N LEU A 18 -16.93 -21.99 -3.36
CA LEU A 18 -17.50 -20.66 -3.17
C LEU A 18 -17.05 -20.05 -1.83
N PHE A 19 -16.97 -20.85 -0.76
CA PHE A 19 -16.45 -20.42 0.52
C PHE A 19 -14.96 -20.05 0.46
N ILE A 20 -14.14 -20.86 -0.23
CA ILE A 20 -12.71 -20.57 -0.42
C ILE A 20 -12.53 -19.27 -1.21
N ALA A 21 -13.31 -19.07 -2.28
CA ALA A 21 -13.27 -17.84 -3.07
C ALA A 21 -13.64 -16.61 -2.22
N LEU A 22 -14.69 -16.72 -1.39
CA LEU A 22 -15.11 -15.65 -0.49
C LEU A 22 -14.02 -15.33 0.54
N ALA A 23 -13.42 -16.35 1.16
CA ALA A 23 -12.34 -16.19 2.13
C ALA A 23 -11.09 -15.52 1.51
N ALA A 24 -10.74 -15.88 0.27
CA ALA A 24 -9.62 -15.25 -0.43
C ALA A 24 -9.90 -13.78 -0.76
N VAL A 25 -11.12 -13.44 -1.18
CA VAL A 25 -11.51 -12.05 -1.47
C VAL A 25 -11.54 -11.20 -0.19
N THR A 26 -12.05 -11.74 0.93
CA THR A 26 -12.06 -11.00 2.20
C THR A 26 -10.67 -10.80 2.76
N ASP A 27 -9.78 -11.79 2.67
CA ASP A 27 -8.37 -11.66 3.04
C ASP A 27 -7.67 -10.59 2.20
N ALA A 28 -7.83 -10.64 0.87
CA ALA A 28 -7.29 -9.63 -0.03
C ALA A 28 -7.86 -8.23 0.24
N TYR A 29 -9.13 -8.10 0.61
CA TYR A 29 -9.74 -6.82 0.95
C TYR A 29 -9.25 -6.29 2.30
N ILE A 30 -9.22 -7.12 3.35
CA ILE A 30 -8.84 -6.72 4.70
C ILE A 30 -7.34 -6.41 4.76
N PHE A 31 -6.50 -7.29 4.24
CA PHE A 31 -5.04 -7.14 4.31
C PHE A 31 -4.50 -6.29 3.16
N GLY A 32 -5.10 -6.34 1.97
CA GLY A 32 -4.69 -5.52 0.83
C GLY A 32 -5.08 -4.05 0.98
N SER A 33 -6.20 -3.74 1.65
CA SER A 33 -6.60 -2.34 1.91
C SER A 33 -5.82 -1.68 3.06
N GLY A 34 -5.18 -2.47 3.94
CA GLY A 34 -4.43 -1.98 5.10
C GLY A 34 -3.30 -1.00 4.75
N ASN A 35 -2.80 -1.03 3.52
CA ASN A 35 -1.77 -0.10 3.05
C ASN A 35 -2.29 1.28 2.63
N TYR A 36 -3.60 1.44 2.41
CA TYR A 36 -4.18 2.71 1.95
C TYR A 36 -4.70 3.58 3.10
N ILE A 37 -5.02 2.99 4.26
CA ILE A 37 -5.50 3.73 5.43
C ILE A 37 -4.46 3.61 6.54
N ARG A 38 -3.40 4.43 6.46
CA ARG A 38 -2.56 4.68 7.63
C ARG A 38 -3.32 5.60 8.58
N PHE A 39 -4.08 5.01 9.50
CA PHE A 39 -4.59 5.76 10.65
C PHE A 39 -3.39 6.40 11.36
N ARG A 40 -3.33 7.73 11.39
CA ARG A 40 -2.34 8.40 12.21
C ARG A 40 -2.66 8.09 13.66
N ARG A 41 -1.63 7.81 14.46
CA ARG A 41 -1.81 7.76 15.90
C ARG A 41 -2.34 9.13 16.38
N PRO A 42 -3.18 9.18 17.41
CA PRO A 42 -3.71 10.46 17.91
C PRO A 42 -2.62 11.51 18.17
N GLU A 43 -1.44 11.07 18.64
CA GLU A 43 -0.28 11.93 18.84
C GLU A 43 0.32 12.55 17.56
N ASP A 44 0.10 11.93 16.40
CA ASP A 44 0.70 12.32 15.11
C ASP A 44 -0.26 13.13 14.23
N ILE A 45 -1.49 13.41 14.70
CA ILE A 45 -2.48 14.19 13.95
C ILE A 45 -1.94 15.59 13.62
N TRP A 46 -1.24 16.20 14.58
CA TRP A 46 -0.74 17.57 14.47
C TRP A 46 0.64 17.69 13.82
N LYS A 47 1.40 16.59 13.72
CA LYS A 47 2.69 16.61 13.02
C LYS A 47 2.46 16.44 11.53
N PRO A 48 2.83 17.42 10.68
CA PRO A 48 2.74 17.21 9.25
C PRO A 48 3.72 16.09 8.86
N PRO A 49 3.32 15.09 8.05
CA PRO A 49 4.19 13.98 7.68
C PRO A 49 5.37 14.43 6.81
N PHE A 50 5.27 15.66 6.28
CA PHE A 50 6.27 16.29 5.46
C PHE A 50 6.49 17.73 5.91
N HIS A 51 7.71 18.22 5.79
CA HIS A 51 8.01 19.64 5.82
C HIS A 51 8.67 20.06 4.50
N THR A 52 8.62 21.34 4.16
CA THR A 52 9.24 21.88 2.95
C THR A 52 10.61 22.46 3.30
N VAL A 53 11.65 22.07 2.56
CA VAL A 53 13.00 22.63 2.67
C VAL A 53 13.40 23.21 1.32
N LEU A 54 14.19 24.27 1.32
CA LEU A 54 14.82 24.79 0.12
C LEU A 54 16.07 23.97 -0.19
N CYS A 55 16.08 23.34 -1.35
CA CYS A 55 17.25 22.68 -1.93
C CYS A 55 17.71 23.52 -3.12
N ASP A 56 18.79 24.29 -2.92
CA ASP A 56 19.17 25.41 -3.80
C ASP A 56 17.99 26.36 -4.02
N ASN A 57 17.49 26.48 -5.25
CA ASN A 57 16.33 27.30 -5.62
C ASN A 57 15.02 26.49 -5.74
N TYR A 58 15.03 25.20 -5.37
CA TYR A 58 13.88 24.32 -5.48
C TYR A 58 13.27 24.03 -4.11
N PRO A 59 12.01 24.42 -3.84
CA PRO A 59 11.31 23.98 -2.64
C PRO A 59 10.93 22.50 -2.80
N ILE A 60 11.52 21.63 -1.97
CA ILE A 60 11.24 20.21 -1.95
C ILE A 60 10.49 19.80 -0.67
N ARG A 61 9.54 18.87 -0.80
CA ARG A 61 8.82 18.29 0.34
C ARG A 61 9.55 17.03 0.78
N ILE A 62 9.98 16.99 2.05
CA ILE A 62 10.69 15.85 2.62
C ILE A 62 9.94 15.32 3.83
N GLN A 63 10.11 14.04 4.16
CA GLN A 63 9.51 13.46 5.36
C GLN A 63 10.07 14.14 6.61
N ILE A 64 9.25 14.27 7.67
CA ILE A 64 9.63 15.06 8.85
C ILE A 64 10.93 14.58 9.54
N GLU A 65 11.24 13.28 9.43
CA GLU A 65 12.45 12.65 10.00
C GLU A 65 13.58 12.46 8.98
N ALA A 66 13.37 12.85 7.72
CA ALA A 66 14.38 12.70 6.69
C ALA A 66 15.50 13.74 6.85
N ASP A 67 16.73 13.32 6.62
CA ASP A 67 17.89 14.20 6.58
C ASP A 67 17.81 15.11 5.33
N PRO A 68 17.63 16.43 5.50
CA PRO A 68 17.40 17.35 4.39
C PRO A 68 18.57 17.39 3.41
N GLU A 69 19.81 17.25 3.90
CA GLU A 69 20.99 17.33 3.05
C GLU A 69 21.08 16.10 2.14
N LYS A 70 20.82 14.90 2.68
CA LYS A 70 20.82 13.67 1.88
C LYS A 70 19.72 13.68 0.83
N VAL A 71 18.51 14.11 1.20
CA VAL A 71 17.39 14.19 0.26
C VAL A 71 17.67 15.23 -0.83
N CYS A 72 18.16 16.41 -0.46
CA CYS A 72 18.52 17.46 -1.42
C CYS A 72 19.62 16.98 -2.39
N ARG A 73 20.68 16.36 -1.89
CA ARG A 73 21.76 15.80 -2.73
C ARG A 73 21.22 14.75 -3.71
N SER A 74 20.34 13.85 -3.26
CA SER A 74 19.70 12.87 -4.12
C SER A 74 18.83 13.52 -5.21
N PHE A 75 18.05 14.54 -4.82
CA PHE A 75 17.19 15.29 -5.74
C PHE A 75 17.98 15.99 -6.84
N ILE A 76 19.06 16.70 -6.48
CA ILE A 76 19.94 17.37 -7.46
C ILE A 76 20.61 16.35 -8.40
N ASN A 77 21.05 15.20 -7.88
CA ASN A 77 21.63 14.15 -8.71
C ASN A 77 20.63 13.59 -9.74
N GLN A 78 19.37 13.39 -9.34
CA GLN A 78 18.30 12.98 -10.26
C GLN A 78 18.00 14.05 -11.30
N MET A 79 17.93 15.33 -10.89
CA MET A 79 17.73 16.43 -11.84
C MET A 79 18.86 16.52 -12.86
N LYS A 80 20.12 16.32 -12.42
CA LYS A 80 21.27 16.29 -13.33
C LYS A 80 21.13 15.17 -14.36
N GLN A 81 20.75 13.97 -13.94
CA GLN A 81 20.53 12.85 -14.87
C GLN A 81 19.47 13.20 -15.93
N ILE A 82 18.34 13.79 -15.52
CA ILE A 82 17.28 14.19 -16.45
C ILE A 82 17.73 15.30 -17.41
N SER A 83 18.62 16.20 -16.96
CA SER A 83 19.10 17.29 -17.82
C SER A 83 20.14 16.88 -18.87
N TYR A 84 20.70 15.67 -18.77
CA TYR A 84 21.70 15.14 -19.70
C TYR A 84 21.10 14.18 -20.76
N ASP A 85 19.81 13.83 -20.65
CA ASP A 85 19.02 13.13 -21.67
C ASP A 85 18.19 14.13 -22.51
#